data_AF-A0A965U6T4-F1
#
_entry.id   AF-A0A965U6T4-F1
#
_cell.length_a   1.000
_cell.length_b   1.000
_cell.length_c   1.000
_cell.angle_alpha   90.00
_cell.angle_beta   90.00
_cell.angle_gamma   90.00
#
_symmetry.space_group_name_H-M   'P 1'
#
loop_
_entity.id
_entity.type
_entity.pdbx_description
1 polymer ?
#
loop_
_entity_poly.entity_id
_entity_poly.type
_entity_poly.pdbx_seq_one_letter_code
_entity_poly.pdbx_strand_id
1 'polypeptide(L)' 'AAMLMEQLHLCAPLQCGMALGEGTGAVALFPLLDMALAVYRNMPTFGDVEIEEYKPL' A
#
# COMPACT_ATOMS: atom_id res chain seq x y z
N ALA A 1 -11.36 16.08 2.73
CA ALA A 1 -11.57 14.81 3.46
C ALA A 1 -10.69 14.63 4.70
N ALA A 2 -9.75 15.55 5.00
CA ALA A 2 -8.79 15.38 6.10
C ALA A 2 -9.45 15.11 7.47
N MET A 3 -10.44 15.92 7.86
CA MET A 3 -11.16 15.74 9.13
C MET A 3 -11.83 14.35 9.23
N LEU A 4 -12.44 13.86 8.14
CA LEU A 4 -13.09 12.54 8.14
C LEU A 4 -12.06 11.42 8.33
N MET A 5 -10.92 11.50 7.64
CA MET A 5 -9.85 10.52 7.76
C MET A 5 -9.26 10.48 9.18
N GLU A 6 -9.09 11.65 9.80
CA GLU A 6 -8.64 11.77 11.18
C GLU A 6 -9.61 11.12 12.17
N GLN A 7 -10.91 11.37 12.04
CA GLN A 7 -11.94 10.76 12.89
C GLN A 7 -12.04 9.24 12.71
N LEU A 8 -11.69 8.74 11.53
CA LEU A 8 -11.64 7.29 11.26
C LEU A 8 -10.29 6.67 11.63
N HIS A 9 -9.31 7.47 12.07
CA HIS A 9 -7.94 7.04 12.30
C HIS A 9 -7.29 6.39 11.07
N LEU A 10 -7.59 6.92 9.88
CA LEU A 10 -7.07 6.44 8.60
C LEU A 10 -6.16 7.49 7.94
N CYS A 11 -5.21 7.02 7.14
CA CYS A 11 -4.42 7.86 6.23
C CYS A 11 -4.86 7.59 4.78
N ALA A 12 -5.02 8.66 3.99
CA ALA A 12 -5.31 8.50 2.57
C ALA A 12 -4.08 7.93 1.84
N PRO A 13 -4.18 6.79 1.13
CA PRO A 13 -3.03 6.20 0.43
C PRO A 13 -2.52 7.02 -0.76
N LEU A 14 -3.33 7.96 -1.25
CA LEU A 14 -3.06 8.81 -2.41
C LEU A 14 -3.27 10.29 -2.06
N GLN A 15 -2.21 11.09 -2.15
CA GLN A 15 -2.26 12.55 -1.97
C GLN A 15 -2.06 13.26 -3.32
N CYS A 16 -3.10 13.24 -4.17
CA CYS A 16 -3.03 13.71 -5.55
C CYS A 16 -3.89 14.97 -5.85
N GLY A 17 -4.46 15.61 -4.82
CA GLY A 17 -5.29 16.82 -5.02
C GLY A 17 -6.60 16.58 -5.78
N MET A 18 -7.12 15.35 -5.80
CA MET A 18 -8.32 14.96 -6.56
C MET A 18 -9.60 15.54 -5.95
N ALA A 19 -10.54 15.96 -6.81
CA ALA A 19 -11.84 16.51 -6.41
C ALA A 19 -13.03 16.06 -7.27
N LEU A 20 -12.87 15.01 -8.10
CA LEU A 20 -13.91 14.56 -9.04
C LEU A 20 -15.07 13.82 -8.34
N GLY A 21 -14.77 12.99 -7.32
CA GLY A 21 -15.77 12.17 -6.64
C GLY A 21 -16.08 10.85 -7.37
N GLU A 22 -17.31 10.36 -7.20
CA GLU A 22 -17.85 9.15 -7.87
C GLU A 22 -17.08 7.84 -7.64
N GLY A 23 -16.17 7.81 -6.65
CA GLY A 23 -15.29 6.67 -6.42
C GLY A 23 -14.01 6.68 -7.26
N THR A 24 -13.76 7.72 -8.06
CA THR A 24 -12.54 7.83 -8.90
C THR A 24 -11.26 7.63 -8.08
N GLY A 25 -11.18 8.21 -6.87
CA GLY A 25 -10.03 8.01 -5.98
C GLY A 25 -9.90 6.59 -5.43
N ALA A 26 -11.02 5.86 -5.28
CA ALA A 26 -11.01 4.47 -4.85
C ALA A 26 -10.53 3.54 -5.99
N VAL A 27 -11.01 3.75 -7.22
CA VAL A 27 -10.57 2.96 -8.39
C VAL A 27 -9.09 3.25 -8.72
N ALA A 28 -8.64 4.51 -8.56
CA ALA A 28 -7.24 4.87 -8.74
C ALA A 28 -6.27 4.14 -7.79
N LEU A 29 -6.76 3.60 -6.66
CA LEU A 29 -5.97 2.83 -5.71
C LEU A 29 -5.73 1.37 -6.17
N PHE A 30 -6.55 0.82 -7.05
CA PHE A 30 -6.52 -0.61 -7.38
C PHE A 30 -5.17 -1.10 -7.93
N PRO A 31 -4.50 -0.36 -8.86
CA PRO A 31 -3.18 -0.79 -9.34
C PRO A 31 -2.12 -0.87 -8.24
N LEU A 32 -2.20 -0.02 -7.22
CA LEU A 32 -1.28 -0.09 -6.06
C LEU A 32 -1.57 -1.34 -5.21
N LEU A 33 -2.84 -1.71 -5.04
CA LEU A 33 -3.22 -2.93 -4.34
C LEU A 33 -2.74 -4.18 -5.09
N ASP A 34 -2.84 -4.19 -6.42
CA ASP A 34 -2.34 -5.29 -7.25
C ASP A 34 -0.82 -5.45 -7.11
N MET A 35 -0.06 -4.34 -7.10
CA MET A 35 1.38 -4.39 -6.87
C MET A 35 1.74 -4.87 -5.46
N ALA A 36 1.03 -4.39 -4.43
CA ALA A 36 1.23 -4.85 -3.06
C ALA A 36 0.95 -6.37 -2.93
N LEU A 37 -0.11 -6.83 -3.59
CA LEU A 37 -0.49 -8.24 -3.62
C LEU A 37 0.54 -9.11 -4.36
N ALA A 38 1.12 -8.59 -5.45
CA ALA A 38 2.16 -9.27 -6.20
C ALA A 38 3.42 -9.46 -5.34
N VAL A 39 3.84 -8.43 -4.60
CA VAL A 39 4.96 -8.53 -3.64
C VAL A 39 4.62 -9.55 -2.56
N TYR A 40 3.45 -9.42 -1.92
CA TYR A 40 3.07 -10.30 -0.81
C TYR A 40 3.00 -11.78 -1.20
N ARG A 41 2.55 -12.11 -2.41
CA ARG A 41 2.36 -13.49 -2.85
C ARG A 41 3.57 -14.11 -3.54
N ASN A 42 4.34 -13.31 -4.27
CA ASN A 42 5.33 -13.83 -5.22
C ASN A 42 6.76 -13.43 -4.87
N MET A 43 6.99 -12.54 -3.89
CA MET A 43 8.34 -12.20 -3.49
C MET A 43 8.92 -13.35 -2.65
N PRO A 44 10.08 -13.90 -3.04
CA PRO A 44 10.72 -14.97 -2.28
C PRO A 44 11.19 -14.46 -0.91
N THR A 45 11.17 -15.33 0.09
CA THR A 45 11.76 -15.03 1.40
C THR A 45 13.28 -15.13 1.35
N PHE A 46 13.99 -14.61 2.36
CA PHE A 46 15.45 -14.74 2.44
C PHE A 46 15.94 -16.19 2.40
N GLY A 47 15.20 -17.12 3.01
CA GLY A 47 15.50 -18.55 2.95
C GLY A 47 15.36 -19.12 1.53
N ASP A 48 14.35 -18.68 0.77
CA ASP A 48 14.12 -19.15 -0.60
C ASP A 48 15.22 -18.71 -1.58
N VAL A 49 15.93 -17.61 -1.27
CA VAL A 49 17.04 -17.08 -2.09
C VAL A 49 18.42 -17.30 -1.46
N GLU A 50 18.51 -18.17 -0.45
CA GLU A 50 19.78 -18.53 0.25
C GLU A 50 20.56 -17.31 0.78
N ILE A 51 19.85 -16.24 1.17
CA ILE A 51 20.45 -15.07 1.81
C ILE A 51 20.47 -15.28 3.32
N GLU A 52 21.64 -15.18 3.95
CA GLU A 52 21.75 -15.25 5.41
C GLU A 52 20.94 -14.14 6.09
N GLU A 53 20.17 -14.51 7.11
CA GLU A 53 19.40 -13.57 7.92
C GLU A 53 20.33 -12.55 8.59
N TYR A 54 19.89 -11.28 8.61
CA TYR A 54 20.61 -10.22 9.30
C TYR A 54 20.69 -10.52 10.80
N LYS A 55 21.92 -10.60 11.33
CA LYS A 55 22.19 -10.67 12.77
C LYS A 55 22.60 -9.29 13.27
N PRO A 56 21.79 -8.64 14.14
CA PRO A 56 22.22 -7.41 14.82
C PRO A 56 23.51 -7.68 15.62
N LEU A 57 24.39 -6.68 15.67
CA LEU A 57 25.65 -6.71 16.45
C LEU A 57 25.40 -6.81 17.96
#